data_AF-A0A928SW44-F1
#
_entry.id   AF-A0A928SW44-F1
#
_cell.length_a   1.000
_cell.length_b   1.000
_cell.length_c   1.000
_cell.angle_alpha   90.00
_cell.angle_beta   90.00
_cell.angle_gamma   90.00
#
_symmetry.space_group_name_H-M   'P 1'
#
loop_
_entity.id
_entity.type
_entity.pdbx_description
1 polymer ?
#
loop_
_entity_poly.entity_id
_entity_poly.type
_entity_poly.pdbx_seq_one_letter_code
_entity_poly.pdbx_strand_id
1 'polypeptide(L)'
;MSSQRPLVIAAAAFGALALLGAGIWLGRASSAAAEKPMSTEREAAYRRLIDEANARIARQNQMLAAASRPEGPKAQPGIDANAAAAAAYRRAPGARLSRPPELVSYRGLPAYEVVLDRGTVYVDASTSEVLHDGTTPADDGSAAPLALNGKRKSKHHEDHDDHEDDDD
;
A
#
# COMPACT_ATOMS: atom_id res chain seq x y z
N MET A 1 -14.41 13.41 -8.25
CA MET A 1 -15.10 12.35 -8.99
C MET A 1 -14.28 12.01 -10.23
N SER A 2 -13.80 10.75 -10.27
CA SER A 2 -13.46 9.90 -11.43
C SER A 2 -12.73 10.54 -12.62
N SER A 3 -11.45 10.25 -12.83
CA SER A 3 -10.90 9.05 -13.53
C SER A 3 -11.04 9.11 -15.05
N GLN A 4 -9.90 9.08 -15.75
CA GLN A 4 -9.47 8.03 -16.70
C GLN A 4 -8.53 8.61 -17.77
N ARG A 5 -7.31 8.05 -17.85
CA ARG A 5 -6.40 8.23 -18.99
C ARG A 5 -6.62 7.06 -19.96
N PRO A 6 -6.91 7.29 -21.24
CA PRO A 6 -6.93 6.20 -22.21
C PRO A 6 -5.50 5.84 -22.63
N LEU A 7 -5.08 4.65 -22.24
CA LEU A 7 -4.00 3.89 -22.86
C LEU A 7 -4.58 3.28 -24.14
N VAL A 8 -4.04 3.63 -25.31
CA VAL A 8 -4.38 2.95 -26.57
C VAL A 8 -3.15 2.16 -27.01
N ILE A 9 -3.19 0.86 -26.76
CA ILE A 9 -2.33 -0.14 -27.38
C ILE A 9 -2.97 -0.45 -28.74
N ALA A 10 -2.25 -0.23 -29.83
CA ALA A 10 -2.61 -0.75 -31.13
C ALA A 10 -1.46 -1.60 -31.66
N ALA A 11 -1.60 -2.90 -31.45
CA ALA A 11 -0.87 -3.94 -32.17
C ALA A 11 -1.69 -4.30 -33.42
N ALA A 12 -1.05 -4.31 -34.58
CA ALA A 12 -1.48 -4.99 -35.82
C ALA A 12 -0.45 -4.62 -36.92
N ALA A 13 -0.03 -5.46 -37.85
CA ALA A 13 -0.23 -6.88 -38.08
C ALA A 13 0.87 -7.33 -39.04
N PHE A 14 1.35 -8.55 -38.88
CA PHE A 14 2.12 -9.28 -39.89
C PHE A 14 1.18 -9.78 -41.00
N GLY A 15 1.65 -9.73 -42.25
CA GLY A 15 1.02 -10.35 -43.42
C GLY A 15 1.04 -9.40 -44.63
N ALA A 16 1.36 -9.80 -45.86
CA ALA A 16 1.60 -11.12 -46.40
C ALA A 16 2.46 -11.02 -47.67
N LEU A 17 3.30 -12.04 -47.81
CA LEU A 17 3.75 -12.74 -49.00
C LEU A 17 2.88 -12.51 -50.27
N ALA A 18 3.53 -12.10 -51.37
CA ALA A 18 3.07 -12.38 -52.72
C ALA A 18 4.26 -12.82 -53.59
N LEU A 19 4.26 -14.11 -53.89
CA LEU A 19 5.10 -14.79 -54.87
C LEU A 19 4.78 -14.30 -56.29
N LEU A 20 5.80 -14.12 -57.12
CA LEU A 20 5.72 -14.33 -58.56
C LEU A 20 7.13 -14.64 -59.08
N GLY A 21 7.33 -15.89 -59.50
CA GLY A 21 8.55 -16.34 -60.17
C GLY A 21 8.48 -16.08 -61.67
N ALA A 22 9.63 -15.83 -62.28
CA ALA A 22 10.01 -16.22 -63.64
C ALA A 22 11.51 -15.87 -63.83
N GLY A 23 12.33 -16.87 -64.11
CA GLY A 23 13.78 -16.72 -64.23
C GLY A 23 14.24 -16.26 -65.61
N ILE A 24 15.41 -15.61 -65.66
CA ILE A 24 16.34 -15.60 -66.81
C ILE A 24 17.77 -15.53 -66.24
N TRP A 25 18.60 -16.53 -66.57
CA TRP A 25 20.05 -16.53 -66.39
C TRP A 25 20.71 -15.80 -67.57
N LEU A 26 21.49 -14.74 -67.32
CA LEU A 26 22.59 -14.37 -68.22
C LEU A 26 23.62 -13.49 -67.48
N GLY A 27 24.85 -14.00 -67.37
CA GLY A 27 25.93 -13.33 -66.65
C GLY A 27 26.41 -12.03 -67.31
N ARG A 28 26.85 -11.09 -66.48
CA ARG A 28 27.83 -10.08 -66.87
C ARG A 28 28.74 -9.75 -65.70
N ALA A 29 30.02 -9.72 -66.04
CA ALA A 29 31.20 -9.43 -65.25
C ALA A 29 31.07 -8.35 -64.17
N SER A 30 31.90 -8.54 -63.15
CA SER A 30 32.59 -7.54 -62.33
C SER A 30 31.88 -6.22 -62.12
N SER A 31 31.39 -6.06 -60.90
CA SER A 31 31.67 -4.84 -60.16
C SER A 31 32.04 -5.25 -58.76
N ALA A 32 33.34 -5.42 -58.51
CA ALA A 32 33.92 -4.99 -57.25
C ALA A 32 33.69 -3.48 -57.18
N ALA A 33 32.43 -3.10 -56.89
CA ALA A 33 32.06 -1.74 -56.64
C ALA A 33 32.72 -1.40 -55.30
N ALA A 34 33.78 -0.62 -55.39
CA ALA A 34 34.41 0.06 -54.29
C ALA A 34 33.32 0.53 -53.30
N GLU A 35 33.28 -0.08 -52.12
CA GLU A 35 32.52 0.41 -50.98
C GLU A 35 33.11 1.77 -50.62
N LYS A 36 32.52 2.83 -51.17
CA LYS A 36 32.95 4.21 -50.92
C LYS A 36 32.84 4.50 -49.41
N PRO A 37 33.81 5.20 -48.81
CA PRO A 37 33.81 5.52 -47.38
C PRO A 37 32.75 6.59 -47.07
N MET A 38 31.47 6.19 -46.99
CA MET A 38 30.38 7.01 -46.45
C MET A 38 30.32 6.96 -44.91
N SER A 39 31.23 6.23 -44.26
CA SER A 39 31.19 6.01 -42.81
C SER A 39 31.51 7.29 -42.03
N THR A 40 32.54 8.04 -42.39
CA THR A 40 33.10 9.11 -41.55
C THR A 40 32.13 10.28 -41.31
N GLU A 41 31.48 10.79 -42.35
CA GLU A 41 30.54 11.91 -42.23
C GLU A 41 29.27 11.50 -41.47
N ARG A 42 28.78 10.28 -41.73
CA ARG A 42 27.68 9.68 -40.99
C ARG A 42 28.02 9.45 -39.52
N GLU A 43 29.25 9.03 -39.22
CA GLU A 43 29.73 8.84 -37.84
C GLU A 43 29.77 10.17 -37.07
N ALA A 44 30.23 11.24 -37.71
CA ALA A 44 30.24 12.57 -37.11
C ALA A 44 28.82 13.09 -36.82
N ALA A 45 27.87 12.84 -37.72
CA ALA A 45 26.46 13.18 -37.51
C ALA A 45 25.85 12.42 -36.32
N TYR A 46 26.14 11.12 -36.18
CA TYR A 46 25.67 10.34 -35.03
C TYR A 46 26.29 10.79 -33.71
N ARG A 47 27.57 11.13 -33.69
CA ARG A 47 28.23 11.66 -32.48
C ARG A 47 27.56 12.94 -31.99
N ARG A 48 27.24 13.87 -32.90
CA ARG A 48 26.50 15.10 -32.55
C ARG A 48 25.12 14.81 -31.95
N LEU A 49 24.37 13.86 -32.51
CA LEU A 49 23.07 13.44 -31.98
C LEU A 49 23.18 12.84 -30.57
N ILE A 50 24.21 12.05 -30.32
CA ILE A 50 24.47 11.45 -29.00
C ILE A 50 24.82 12.55 -27.98
N ASP A 51 25.68 13.49 -28.34
CA ASP A 51 26.07 14.59 -27.46
C ASP A 51 24.88 15.49 -27.11
N GLU A 52 24.03 15.81 -28.09
CA GLU A 52 22.81 16.57 -27.87
C GLU A 52 21.82 15.84 -26.94
N ALA A 53 21.64 14.53 -27.17
CA ALA A 53 20.78 13.69 -26.32
C ALA A 53 21.31 13.63 -24.89
N ASN A 54 22.63 13.45 -24.71
CA ASN A 54 23.27 13.44 -23.40
C ASN A 54 23.10 14.77 -22.67
N ALA A 55 23.28 15.90 -23.38
CA ALA A 55 23.06 17.23 -22.82
C ALA A 55 21.60 17.43 -22.37
N ARG A 56 20.63 16.89 -23.12
CA ARG A 56 19.21 16.93 -22.75
C ARG A 56 18.92 16.08 -21.51
N ILE A 57 19.46 14.87 -21.43
CA ILE A 57 19.33 13.98 -20.26
C ILE A 57 19.93 14.63 -19.01
N ALA A 58 21.12 15.23 -19.14
CA ALA A 58 21.78 15.91 -18.03
C ALA A 58 20.94 17.06 -17.46
N ARG A 59 20.34 17.88 -18.32
CA ARG A 59 19.41 18.96 -17.89
C ARG A 59 18.18 18.40 -17.18
N GLN A 60 17.58 17.34 -17.69
CA GLN A 60 16.43 16.71 -17.04
C GLN A 60 16.80 16.12 -15.67
N ASN A 61 17.95 15.46 -15.56
CA ASN A 61 18.44 14.93 -14.29
C ASN A 61 18.69 16.04 -13.26
N GLN A 62 19.19 17.20 -13.69
CA GLN A 62 19.32 18.37 -12.80
C GLN A 62 17.97 18.88 -12.31
N MET A 63 16.96 18.96 -13.18
CA MET A 63 15.60 19.35 -12.78
C MET A 63 14.97 18.34 -11.82
N LEU A 64 15.17 17.04 -12.07
CA LEU A 64 14.70 15.96 -11.19
C LEU A 64 15.42 15.98 -9.84
N ALA A 65 16.73 16.23 -9.82
CA ALA A 65 17.51 16.35 -8.58
C ALA A 65 17.10 17.57 -7.76
N ALA A 66 16.77 18.69 -8.41
CA ALA A 66 16.24 19.88 -7.74
C ALA A 66 14.83 19.65 -7.18
N ALA A 67 13.96 18.97 -7.93
CA ALA A 67 12.60 18.62 -7.48
C ALA A 67 12.58 17.52 -6.41
N SER A 68 13.56 16.62 -6.44
CA SER A 68 13.71 15.52 -5.48
C SER A 68 14.64 15.88 -4.33
N ARG A 69 15.11 17.12 -4.23
CA ARG A 69 15.82 17.59 -3.05
C ARG A 69 14.80 17.48 -1.91
N PRO A 70 14.96 16.55 -0.95
CA PRO A 70 14.05 16.48 0.16
C PRO A 70 14.19 17.84 0.84
N GLU A 71 13.12 18.65 0.82
CA GLU A 71 12.98 19.67 1.85
C GLU A 71 13.13 18.88 3.15
N GLY A 72 14.25 19.11 3.86
CA GLY A 72 14.52 18.45 5.13
C GLY A 72 13.24 18.55 5.95
N PRO A 73 12.82 17.45 6.61
CA PRO A 73 11.46 17.29 7.09
C PRO A 73 11.07 18.57 7.83
N LYS A 74 10.19 19.38 7.23
CA LYS A 74 9.45 20.39 7.97
C LYS A 74 8.81 19.57 9.06
N ALA A 75 9.23 19.77 10.31
CA ALA A 75 8.58 19.20 11.46
C ALA A 75 7.14 19.69 11.41
N GLN A 76 6.28 18.94 10.73
CA GLN A 76 4.86 19.09 10.85
C GLN A 76 4.61 18.90 12.34
N PRO A 77 3.79 19.77 12.97
CA PRO A 77 3.41 19.61 14.36
C PRO A 77 2.52 18.36 14.45
N GLY A 78 3.16 17.21 14.34
CA GLY A 78 2.62 15.93 14.72
C GLY A 78 2.76 15.78 16.21
N ILE A 79 2.08 14.78 16.74
CA ILE A 79 2.26 14.38 18.12
C ILE A 79 3.68 13.86 18.31
N ASP A 80 4.22 14.00 19.51
CA ASP A 80 5.49 13.41 19.86
C ASP A 80 5.31 11.93 20.29
N ALA A 81 6.43 11.21 20.38
CA ALA A 81 6.45 9.81 20.80
C ALA A 81 5.76 9.58 22.16
N ASN A 82 5.86 10.51 23.11
CA ASN A 82 5.25 10.37 24.43
C ASN A 82 3.71 10.47 24.35
N ALA A 83 3.19 11.39 23.54
CA ALA A 83 1.75 11.47 23.28
C ALA A 83 1.20 10.20 22.62
N ALA A 84 1.96 9.59 21.69
CA ALA A 84 1.60 8.31 21.09
C ALA A 84 1.58 7.16 22.12
N ALA A 85 2.58 7.09 22.99
CA ALA A 85 2.60 6.11 24.08
C ALA A 85 1.40 6.27 25.03
N ALA A 86 1.06 7.52 25.40
CA ALA A 86 -0.12 7.80 26.22
C ALA A 86 -1.43 7.32 25.53
N ALA A 87 -1.53 7.47 24.21
CA ALA A 87 -2.66 6.94 23.45
C ALA A 87 -2.72 5.41 23.49
N ALA A 88 -1.59 4.73 23.36
CA ALA A 88 -1.52 3.27 23.45
C ALA A 88 -1.88 2.73 24.84
N TYR A 89 -1.45 3.39 25.92
CA TYR A 89 -1.80 2.98 27.29
C TYR A 89 -3.31 3.05 27.59
N ARG A 90 -4.04 3.96 26.93
CA ARG A 90 -5.50 4.01 27.05
C ARG A 90 -6.18 2.79 26.42
N ARG A 91 -5.53 2.13 25.46
CA ARG A 91 -6.03 0.92 24.79
C ARG A 91 -5.70 -0.35 25.56
N ALA A 92 -4.51 -0.39 26.16
CA ALA A 92 -4.06 -1.51 26.99
C ALA A 92 -3.68 -1.05 28.40
N PRO A 93 -4.67 -0.84 29.29
CA PRO A 93 -4.41 -0.47 30.68
C PRO A 93 -3.51 -1.49 31.40
N GLY A 94 -2.45 -1.01 32.05
CA GLY A 94 -1.48 -1.84 32.76
C GLY A 94 -0.45 -2.54 31.88
N ALA A 95 -0.48 -2.35 30.57
CA ALA A 95 0.59 -2.78 29.68
C ALA A 95 1.86 -1.94 29.90
N ARG A 96 3.02 -2.49 29.52
CA ARG A 96 4.33 -1.84 29.63
C ARG A 96 4.93 -1.66 28.24
N LEU A 97 5.54 -0.50 28.00
CA LEU A 97 6.36 -0.28 26.81
C LEU A 97 7.53 -1.28 26.79
N SER A 98 7.62 -2.04 25.72
CA SER A 98 8.75 -2.93 25.47
C SER A 98 9.92 -2.21 24.83
N ARG A 99 9.64 -1.13 24.08
CA ARG A 99 10.64 -0.23 23.48
C ARG A 99 10.09 1.18 23.27
N PRO A 100 10.94 2.19 23.02
CA PRO A 100 10.49 3.54 22.67
C PRO A 100 9.59 3.53 21.41
N PRO A 101 8.55 4.37 21.34
CA PRO A 101 7.74 4.52 20.14
C PRO A 101 8.56 4.97 18.93
N GLU A 102 8.31 4.39 17.78
CA GLU A 102 9.06 4.66 16.55
C GLU A 102 8.14 5.20 15.45
N LEU A 103 8.59 6.22 14.73
CA LEU A 103 7.85 6.76 13.59
C LEU A 103 8.03 5.84 12.37
N VAL A 104 6.95 5.19 11.95
CA VAL A 104 6.90 4.25 10.82
C VAL A 104 5.88 4.70 9.78
N SER A 105 5.88 4.05 8.61
CA SER A 105 4.80 4.19 7.63
C SER A 105 3.82 3.03 7.76
N TYR A 106 2.63 3.29 8.31
CA TYR A 106 1.56 2.31 8.42
C TYR A 106 0.53 2.55 7.31
N ARG A 107 0.42 1.60 6.35
CA ARG A 107 -0.48 1.70 5.18
C ARG A 107 -0.30 2.98 4.36
N GLY A 108 0.94 3.48 4.28
CA GLY A 108 1.28 4.71 3.57
C GLY A 108 1.02 6.00 4.35
N LEU A 109 0.56 5.90 5.61
CA LEU A 109 0.38 7.05 6.52
C LEU A 109 1.52 7.09 7.55
N PRO A 110 1.98 8.29 7.95
CA PRO A 110 2.93 8.43 9.04
C PRO A 110 2.26 8.05 10.38
N ALA A 111 2.82 7.08 11.09
CA ALA A 111 2.27 6.57 12.33
C ALA A 111 3.38 6.24 13.33
N TYR A 112 3.10 6.38 14.63
CA TYR A 112 3.94 5.82 15.67
C TYR A 112 3.58 4.36 15.92
N GLU A 113 4.57 3.48 15.83
CA GLU A 113 4.49 2.11 16.29
C GLU A 113 4.86 2.06 17.77
N VAL A 114 3.88 1.68 18.60
CA VAL A 114 4.03 1.53 20.04
C VAL A 114 3.99 0.04 20.38
N VAL A 115 5.15 -0.53 20.70
CA VAL A 115 5.23 -1.94 21.08
C VAL A 115 5.13 -2.07 22.59
N LEU A 116 4.07 -2.73 23.03
CA LEU A 116 3.76 -3.06 24.40
C LEU A 116 4.01 -4.56 24.64
N ASP A 117 4.14 -4.95 25.90
CA ASP A 117 4.20 -6.36 26.32
C ASP A 117 2.96 -7.18 25.94
N ARG A 118 1.82 -6.51 25.71
CA ARG A 118 0.55 -7.11 25.29
C ARG A 118 0.25 -7.00 23.80
N GLY A 119 1.20 -6.50 22.99
CA GLY A 119 1.05 -6.35 21.55
C GLY A 119 1.43 -4.97 21.03
N THR A 120 1.07 -4.67 19.79
CA THR A 120 1.47 -3.44 19.11
C THR A 120 0.27 -2.56 18.82
N VAL A 121 0.42 -1.25 19.06
CA VAL A 121 -0.56 -0.23 18.71
C VAL A 121 0.07 0.71 17.69
N TYR A 122 -0.64 0.98 16.59
CA TYR A 122 -0.26 2.00 15.61
C TYR A 122 -1.11 3.25 15.83
N VAL A 123 -0.46 4.40 16.03
CA VAL A 123 -1.10 5.67 16.32
C VAL A 123 -0.76 6.68 15.23
N ASP A 124 -1.74 7.38 14.67
CA ASP A 124 -1.53 8.41 13.66
C ASP A 124 -0.62 9.53 14.20
N ALA A 125 0.44 9.84 13.46
CA ALA A 125 1.45 10.80 13.90
C ALA A 125 0.96 12.26 13.87
N SER A 126 -0.18 12.55 13.25
CA SER A 126 -0.77 13.89 13.15
C SER A 126 -1.93 14.09 14.11
N THR A 127 -2.78 13.07 14.31
CA THR A 127 -4.06 13.22 15.05
C THR A 127 -4.11 12.54 16.40
N SER A 128 -3.14 11.67 16.75
CA SER A 128 -3.20 10.75 17.91
C SER A 128 -4.33 9.72 17.88
N GLU A 129 -4.95 9.52 16.72
CA GLU A 129 -5.94 8.47 16.53
C GLU A 129 -5.26 7.09 16.46
N VAL A 130 -5.88 6.07 17.06
CA VAL A 130 -5.38 4.70 16.96
C VAL A 130 -5.79 4.11 15.62
N LEU A 131 -4.83 3.91 14.73
CA LEU A 131 -5.03 3.33 13.40
C LEU A 131 -5.18 1.81 13.45
N HIS A 132 -4.51 1.17 14.40
CA HIS A 132 -4.62 -0.26 14.64
C HIS A 132 -4.28 -0.61 16.09
N ASP A 133 -5.05 -1.53 16.65
CA ASP A 133 -4.90 -2.04 18.00
C ASP A 133 -4.72 -3.56 17.91
N GLY A 134 -3.48 -4.00 18.05
CA GLY A 134 -3.10 -5.41 18.08
C GLY A 134 -2.87 -5.91 19.50
N THR A 135 -3.41 -5.23 20.52
CA THR A 135 -3.22 -5.64 21.92
C THR A 135 -4.20 -6.73 22.32
N THR A 136 -3.72 -7.70 23.09
CA THR A 136 -4.61 -8.64 23.78
C THR A 136 -5.22 -7.91 24.99
N PRO A 137 -6.53 -8.08 25.26
CA PRO A 137 -7.11 -7.63 26.52
C PRO A 137 -6.25 -8.09 27.67
N ALA A 138 -6.18 -7.31 28.75
CA ALA A 138 -5.68 -7.84 29.99
C ALA A 138 -6.50 -9.11 30.28
N ASP A 139 -5.86 -10.27 30.44
CA ASP A 139 -6.42 -11.35 31.23
C ASP A 139 -6.53 -10.78 32.65
N ASP A 140 -7.57 -9.99 32.88
CA ASP A 140 -8.10 -9.82 34.20
C ASP A 140 -8.48 -11.22 34.64
N GLY A 141 -7.80 -11.78 35.64
CA GLY A 141 -8.13 -13.09 36.21
C GLY A 141 -9.57 -13.24 36.72
N SER A 142 -10.48 -12.32 36.37
CA SER A 142 -11.93 -12.49 36.35
C SER A 142 -12.36 -13.43 35.22
N ALA A 143 -11.91 -14.69 35.29
CA ALA A 143 -12.83 -15.75 34.94
C ALA A 143 -14.07 -15.56 35.83
N ALA A 144 -15.14 -15.01 35.27
CA ALA A 144 -16.43 -15.03 35.93
C ALA A 144 -16.68 -16.46 36.42
N PRO A 145 -16.92 -16.71 37.72
CA PRO A 145 -17.34 -18.03 38.14
C PRO A 145 -18.63 -18.31 37.38
N LEU A 146 -18.57 -19.39 36.58
CA LEU A 146 -19.67 -20.05 35.90
C LEU A 146 -21.01 -19.71 36.58
N ALA A 147 -21.81 -18.85 35.94
CA ALA A 147 -23.22 -18.76 36.24
C ALA A 147 -23.83 -20.10 35.82
N LEU A 148 -23.79 -21.07 36.74
CA LEU A 148 -24.54 -22.31 36.66
C LEU A 148 -26.00 -21.88 36.58
N ASN A 149 -26.54 -21.89 35.36
CA ASN A 149 -27.92 -21.52 35.05
C ASN A 149 -28.86 -22.53 35.73
N GLY A 150 -29.13 -22.28 37.01
CA GLY A 150 -30.04 -23.04 37.86
C GLY A 150 -31.47 -22.85 37.40
N LYS A 151 -31.85 -23.58 36.36
CA LYS A 151 -33.20 -23.66 35.82
C LYS A 151 -34.10 -24.44 36.79
N ARG A 152 -34.46 -23.83 37.92
CA ARG A 152 -35.50 -24.36 38.83
C ARG A 152 -36.87 -23.96 38.27
N LYS A 153 -37.50 -24.90 37.56
CA LYS A 153 -38.93 -24.82 37.17
C LYS A 153 -39.78 -24.89 38.44
N SER A 154 -40.29 -23.75 38.91
CA SER A 154 -41.37 -23.73 39.90
C SER A 154 -42.69 -24.03 39.18
N LYS A 155 -43.14 -25.28 39.30
CA LYS A 155 -44.55 -25.68 39.11
C LYS A 155 -45.30 -25.19 40.35
N HIS A 156 -46.19 -24.22 40.22
CA HIS A 156 -47.24 -23.99 41.21
C HIS A 156 -48.55 -24.14 40.45
N HIS A 157 -49.30 -25.18 40.80
CA HIS A 157 -50.59 -25.50 40.24
C HIS A 157 -51.60 -24.42 40.64
N GLU A 158 -52.35 -23.99 39.62
CA GLU A 158 -53.67 -23.40 39.77
C GLU A 158 -54.57 -24.49 40.34
N ASP A 159 -55.02 -24.34 41.59
CA ASP A 159 -56.22 -25.03 42.07
C ASP A 159 -57.28 -23.95 42.31
N HIS A 160 -58.26 -24.05 41.42
CA HIS A 160 -59.49 -23.30 41.28
C HIS A 160 -60.60 -24.07 42.03
N ASP A 161 -61.66 -23.35 42.41
CA ASP A 161 -62.98 -23.84 42.85
C ASP A 161 -63.01 -24.31 44.33
N ASP A 162 -63.89 -23.82 45.21
CA ASP A 162 -65.34 -23.79 45.08
C ASP A 162 -66.02 -22.56 45.74
N HIS A 163 -67.01 -22.05 45.01
CA HIS A 163 -68.31 -21.47 45.39
C HIS A 163 -68.99 -22.27 46.54
N GLU A 164 -69.99 -21.85 47.33
CA GLU A 164 -70.99 -20.78 47.35
C GLU A 164 -71.67 -20.83 48.74
N ASP A 165 -72.09 -19.65 49.21
CA ASP A 165 -73.38 -19.28 49.84
C ASP A 165 -74.01 -20.03 51.05
N ASP A 166 -74.34 -19.19 52.04
CA ASP A 166 -75.51 -19.11 52.94
C ASP A 166 -76.57 -20.25 52.96
N ASP A 167 -76.97 -20.65 54.16
CA ASP A 167 -78.38 -20.59 54.62
C ASP A 167 -78.52 -20.96 56.13
N ASP A 168 -79.17 -20.05 56.88
CA ASP A 168 -79.88 -20.09 58.18
C ASP A 168 -79.49 -21.06 59.34
#